data_AF-A0AAV3QTG9-F1
#
_entry.id   AF-A0AAV3QTG9-F1
#
_cell.length_a   1.000
_cell.length_b   1.000
_cell.length_c   1.000
_cell.angle_alpha   90.00
_cell.angle_beta   90.00
_cell.angle_gamma   90.00
#
_symmetry.space_group_name_H-M   'P 1'
#
loop_
_entity.id
_entity.type
_entity.pdbx_description
1 polymer ?
#
loop_
_entity_poly.entity_id
_entity_poly.type
_entity_poly.pdbx_seq_one_letter_code
_entity_poly.pdbx_strand_id
1 'polypeptide(L)'
;MDSARDEEKVMEARKDSRKEYLKKRVQKKLRELKDEIEDEELLFDGRRGRRDFLLQQQQSKNVFGRSMRSPMQESKSKLELQEDRKKLPIYQYRDALLQAINDHRVLVIVGETGSGKTTQIPQYLHEAGYTKHGKIGCAQPRRVAAMSVAARVSQELGVKLGHDVGYSIRFEDCTSEKTLLKYMTVRSYE
;
A
#
# COMPACT_ATOMS: atom_id res chain seq x y z
N MET A 1 -21.03 56.73 0.60
CA MET A 1 -21.67 55.83 -0.40
C MET A 1 -20.71 54.77 -0.94
N ASP A 2 -19.39 54.96 -0.88
CA ASP A 2 -18.41 53.98 -1.37
C ASP A 2 -18.16 52.77 -0.45
N SER A 3 -18.31 52.92 0.87
CA SER A 3 -18.07 51.84 1.83
C SER A 3 -19.00 50.63 1.68
N ALA A 4 -20.28 50.86 1.34
CA ALA A 4 -21.26 49.79 1.13
C ALA A 4 -21.00 48.97 -0.14
N ARG A 5 -20.43 49.61 -1.18
CA ARG A 5 -20.09 48.94 -2.45
C ARG A 5 -18.83 48.07 -2.32
N ASP A 6 -17.91 48.46 -1.45
CA ASP A 6 -16.69 47.68 -1.18
C ASP A 6 -16.98 46.47 -0.28
N GLU A 7 -17.89 46.60 0.70
CA GLU A 7 -18.37 45.46 1.49
C GLU A 7 -19.12 44.41 0.65
N GLU A 8 -19.93 44.85 -0.31
CA GLU A 8 -20.65 43.99 -1.24
C GLU A 8 -19.68 43.20 -2.14
N LYS A 9 -18.66 43.85 -2.70
CA LYS A 9 -17.59 43.20 -3.49
C LYS A 9 -16.80 42.17 -2.69
N VAL A 10 -16.48 42.46 -1.43
CA VAL A 10 -15.77 41.53 -0.54
C VAL A 10 -16.64 40.31 -0.21
N MET A 11 -17.95 40.51 0.00
CA MET A 11 -18.92 39.44 0.21
C MET A 11 -19.12 38.58 -1.04
N GLU A 12 -19.14 39.17 -2.23
CA GLU A 12 -19.19 38.48 -3.53
C GLU A 12 -17.95 37.59 -3.72
N ALA A 13 -16.75 38.14 -3.52
CA ALA A 13 -15.49 37.41 -3.64
C ALA A 13 -15.39 36.23 -2.65
N ARG A 14 -15.92 36.38 -1.44
CA ARG A 14 -16.02 35.29 -0.44
C ARG A 14 -16.98 34.20 -0.88
N LYS A 15 -18.12 34.54 -1.49
CA LYS A 15 -19.09 33.57 -2.03
C LYS A 15 -18.48 32.79 -3.20
N ASP A 16 -17.78 33.46 -4.10
CA ASP A 16 -17.13 32.83 -5.25
C ASP A 16 -16.02 31.88 -4.84
N SER A 17 -15.15 32.33 -3.91
CA SER A 17 -14.08 31.48 -3.34
C SER A 17 -14.65 30.24 -2.64
N ARG A 18 -15.75 30.40 -1.88
CA ARG A 18 -16.43 29.27 -1.21
C ARG A 18 -17.06 28.30 -2.21
N LYS A 19 -17.66 28.81 -3.29
CA LYS A 19 -18.27 28.01 -4.36
C LYS A 19 -17.21 27.20 -5.11
N GLU A 20 -16.06 27.80 -5.40
CA GLU A 20 -14.93 27.12 -6.03
C GLU A 20 -14.32 26.04 -5.11
N TYR A 21 -14.13 26.34 -3.83
CA TYR A 21 -13.66 25.36 -2.83
C TYR A 21 -14.61 24.16 -2.75
N LEU A 22 -15.92 24.41 -2.67
CA LEU A 22 -16.91 23.34 -2.62
C LEU A 22 -16.88 22.50 -3.90
N LYS A 23 -16.75 23.13 -5.08
CA LYS A 23 -16.65 22.44 -6.37
C LYS A 23 -15.41 21.54 -6.42
N LYS A 24 -14.24 22.01 -5.98
CA LYS A 24 -13.01 21.22 -5.88
C LYS A 24 -13.16 20.06 -4.89
N ARG A 25 -13.82 20.27 -3.74
CA ARG A 25 -14.07 19.22 -2.73
C ARG A 25 -15.02 18.15 -3.26
N VAL A 26 -16.08 18.54 -3.96
CA VAL A 26 -17.01 17.60 -4.60
C VAL A 26 -16.33 16.83 -5.72
N GLN A 27 -15.55 17.49 -6.59
CA GLN A 27 -14.80 16.81 -7.64
C GLN A 27 -13.76 15.83 -7.08
N LYS A 28 -13.07 16.20 -6.00
CA LYS A 28 -12.17 15.30 -5.27
C LYS A 28 -12.98 14.10 -4.77
N LYS A 29 -14.05 14.31 -4.01
CA LYS A 29 -14.88 13.23 -3.46
C LYS A 29 -15.48 12.33 -4.55
N LEU A 30 -15.84 12.89 -5.71
CA LEU A 30 -16.33 12.14 -6.86
C LEU A 30 -15.25 11.27 -7.49
N ARG A 31 -14.02 11.78 -7.65
CA ARG A 31 -12.88 10.99 -8.12
C ARG A 31 -12.57 9.86 -7.15
N GLU A 32 -12.58 10.17 -5.87
CA GLU A 32 -12.37 9.22 -4.80
C GLU A 32 -13.42 8.10 -4.76
N LEU A 33 -14.69 8.42 -4.99
CA LEU A 33 -15.79 7.45 -5.13
C LEU A 33 -15.64 6.62 -6.40
N LYS A 34 -15.18 7.22 -7.51
CA LYS A 34 -14.88 6.47 -8.75
C LYS A 34 -13.74 5.49 -8.55
N ASP A 35 -12.65 5.92 -7.91
CA ASP A 35 -11.53 5.04 -7.57
C ASP A 35 -11.99 3.91 -6.62
N GLU A 36 -12.89 4.20 -5.67
CA GLU A 36 -13.49 3.16 -4.80
C GLU A 36 -14.36 2.18 -5.58
N ILE A 37 -15.19 2.65 -6.52
CA ILE A 37 -16.03 1.78 -7.37
C ILE A 37 -15.14 0.95 -8.30
N GLU A 38 -14.11 1.52 -8.92
CA GLU A 38 -13.15 0.79 -9.76
C GLU A 38 -12.37 -0.23 -8.94
N ASP A 39 -11.92 0.11 -7.72
CA ASP A 39 -11.26 -0.85 -6.82
C ASP A 39 -12.22 -1.99 -6.44
N GLU A 40 -13.48 -1.69 -6.11
CA GLU A 40 -14.52 -2.69 -5.85
C GLU A 40 -14.80 -3.54 -7.09
N GLU A 41 -14.93 -2.95 -8.28
CA GLU A 41 -15.12 -3.68 -9.53
C GLU A 41 -13.88 -4.52 -9.87
N LEU A 42 -12.65 -4.06 -9.62
CA LEU A 42 -11.44 -4.89 -9.72
C LEU A 42 -11.41 -6.04 -8.71
N LEU A 43 -12.03 -5.85 -7.54
CA LEU A 43 -12.18 -6.87 -6.50
C LEU A 43 -13.34 -7.85 -6.78
N PHE A 44 -14.41 -7.40 -7.47
CA PHE A 44 -15.69 -8.09 -7.58
C PHE A 44 -16.10 -8.46 -9.02
N ASP A 45 -15.51 -7.87 -10.04
CA ASP A 45 -15.76 -8.18 -11.44
C ASP A 45 -15.00 -9.45 -11.85
N GLY A 46 -15.78 -10.34 -12.43
CA GLY A 46 -15.44 -11.73 -12.62
C GLY A 46 -15.60 -12.54 -11.32
N ARG A 47 -16.55 -13.47 -11.36
CA ARG A 47 -16.58 -14.73 -10.56
C ARG A 47 -15.26 -15.54 -10.58
N ARG A 48 -14.19 -15.00 -11.19
CA ARG A 48 -12.82 -15.50 -11.35
C ARG A 48 -11.84 -14.82 -10.38
N GLY A 49 -11.87 -13.48 -10.21
CA GLY A 49 -10.90 -12.74 -9.38
C GLY A 49 -11.05 -13.01 -7.88
N ARG A 50 -12.29 -13.09 -7.39
CA ARG A 50 -12.58 -13.57 -6.03
C ARG A 50 -12.13 -15.01 -5.86
N ARG A 51 -12.22 -15.85 -6.91
CA ARG A 51 -11.75 -17.23 -6.83
C ARG A 51 -10.23 -17.27 -6.78
N ASP A 52 -9.50 -16.52 -7.60
CA ASP A 52 -8.03 -16.57 -7.61
C ASP A 52 -7.41 -15.93 -6.36
N PHE A 53 -7.96 -14.80 -5.87
CA PHE A 53 -7.53 -14.17 -4.62
C PHE A 53 -7.93 -14.99 -3.39
N LEU A 54 -9.17 -15.51 -3.34
CA LEU A 54 -9.62 -16.38 -2.24
C LEU A 54 -9.03 -17.79 -2.36
N LEU A 55 -8.64 -18.28 -3.54
CA LEU A 55 -7.84 -19.50 -3.75
C LEU A 55 -6.41 -19.27 -3.32
N GLN A 56 -5.82 -18.08 -3.50
CA GLN A 56 -4.49 -17.78 -2.97
C GLN A 56 -4.54 -17.67 -1.43
N GLN A 57 -5.62 -17.10 -0.88
CA GLN A 57 -5.86 -17.04 0.56
C GLN A 57 -6.29 -18.40 1.15
N GLN A 58 -7.06 -19.21 0.42
CA GLN A 58 -7.44 -20.58 0.78
C GLN A 58 -6.32 -21.57 0.53
N GLN A 59 -5.42 -21.39 -0.42
CA GLN A 59 -4.17 -22.15 -0.51
C GLN A 59 -3.31 -21.81 0.71
N SER A 60 -3.23 -20.55 1.12
CA SER A 60 -2.52 -20.16 2.36
C SER A 60 -3.20 -20.66 3.65
N LYS A 61 -4.53 -20.92 3.65
CA LYS A 61 -5.27 -21.53 4.76
C LYS A 61 -5.34 -23.07 4.69
N ASN A 62 -5.35 -23.69 3.50
CA ASN A 62 -5.38 -25.14 3.24
C ASN A 62 -4.00 -25.78 3.16
N VAL A 63 -2.90 -25.01 3.08
CA VAL A 63 -1.56 -25.56 3.38
C VAL A 63 -1.49 -26.13 4.80
N PHE A 64 -2.35 -25.66 5.71
CA PHE A 64 -2.47 -26.22 7.06
C PHE A 64 -3.44 -27.42 7.19
N GLY A 65 -4.18 -27.76 6.13
CA GLY A 65 -5.21 -28.80 6.15
C GLY A 65 -5.13 -29.71 4.93
N ARG A 66 -4.24 -30.72 4.99
CA ARG A 66 -4.08 -31.81 4.02
C ARG A 66 -3.62 -31.40 2.60
N SER A 67 -2.32 -31.12 2.48
CA SER A 67 -1.45 -31.80 1.50
C SER A 67 0.00 -31.48 1.86
N MET A 68 0.77 -32.50 2.27
CA MET A 68 2.21 -32.35 2.44
C MET A 68 2.83 -32.01 1.09
N ARG A 69 3.02 -30.71 0.80
CA ARG A 69 4.08 -30.31 -0.14
C ARG A 69 5.39 -30.74 0.49
N SER A 70 6.22 -31.44 -0.26
CA SER A 70 7.50 -31.88 0.28
C SER A 70 8.32 -30.66 0.70
N PRO A 71 9.14 -30.74 1.76
CA PRO A 71 10.06 -29.66 2.17
C PRO A 71 10.94 -29.15 1.00
N MET A 72 11.14 -30.01 0.00
CA MET A 72 11.90 -29.74 -1.22
C MET A 72 11.17 -28.87 -2.25
N GLN A 73 9.84 -28.73 -2.18
CA GLN A 73 9.05 -27.86 -3.07
C GLN A 73 8.89 -26.43 -2.51
N GLU A 74 8.72 -26.27 -1.19
CA GLU A 74 8.64 -24.94 -0.54
C GLU A 74 10.00 -24.22 -0.54
N SER A 75 11.09 -24.97 -0.41
CA SER A 75 12.45 -24.43 -0.53
C SER A 75 12.74 -23.91 -1.94
N LYS A 76 12.29 -24.61 -2.98
CA LYS A 76 12.44 -24.17 -4.39
C LYS A 76 11.71 -22.86 -4.67
N SER A 77 10.43 -22.74 -4.29
CA SER A 77 9.66 -21.52 -4.54
C SER A 77 10.20 -20.30 -3.77
N LYS A 78 10.74 -20.51 -2.56
CA LYS A 78 11.38 -19.43 -1.79
C LYS A 78 12.69 -18.96 -2.44
N LEU A 79 13.49 -19.89 -2.96
CA LEU A 79 14.73 -19.57 -3.68
C LEU A 79 14.44 -18.80 -4.97
N GLU A 80 13.43 -19.22 -5.74
CA GLU A 80 13.01 -18.53 -6.96
C GLU A 80 12.57 -17.08 -6.68
N LEU A 81 11.77 -16.86 -5.64
CA LEU A 81 11.36 -15.50 -5.25
C LEU A 81 12.53 -14.62 -4.80
N GLN A 82 13.53 -15.21 -4.14
CA GLN A 82 14.74 -14.47 -3.75
C GLN A 82 15.60 -14.09 -4.96
N GLU A 83 15.74 -14.97 -5.94
CA GLU A 83 16.45 -14.68 -7.19
C GLU A 83 15.71 -13.61 -8.01
N ASP A 84 14.38 -13.62 -8.03
CA ASP A 84 13.59 -12.58 -8.69
C ASP A 84 13.76 -11.21 -8.02
N ARG A 85 13.90 -11.15 -6.70
CA ARG A 85 14.19 -9.89 -5.98
C ARG A 85 15.52 -9.27 -6.43
N LYS A 86 16.54 -10.09 -6.73
CA LYS A 86 17.86 -9.62 -7.18
C LYS A 86 17.83 -9.00 -8.57
N LYS A 87 16.87 -9.40 -9.42
CA LYS A 87 16.70 -8.87 -10.79
C LYS A 87 16.05 -7.48 -10.82
N LEU A 88 15.45 -7.04 -9.70
CA LEU A 88 14.76 -5.76 -9.66
C LEU A 88 15.75 -4.59 -9.74
N PRO A 89 15.46 -3.53 -10.51
CA PRO A 89 16.36 -2.38 -10.67
C PRO A 89 16.78 -1.71 -9.35
N ILE A 90 15.96 -1.78 -8.31
CA ILE A 90 16.25 -1.21 -7.00
C ILE A 90 17.32 -2.00 -6.20
N TYR A 91 17.56 -3.26 -6.54
CA TYR A 91 18.45 -4.14 -5.78
C TYR A 91 19.89 -3.60 -5.74
N GLN A 92 20.40 -3.12 -6.88
CA GLN A 92 21.75 -2.54 -6.98
C GLN A 92 21.94 -1.27 -6.14
N TYR A 93 20.85 -0.60 -5.77
CA TYR A 93 20.88 0.65 -4.99
C TYR A 93 20.59 0.42 -3.51
N ARG A 94 20.50 -0.84 -3.04
CA ARG A 94 20.14 -1.16 -1.65
C ARG A 94 21.02 -0.44 -0.63
N ASP A 95 22.34 -0.54 -0.77
CA ASP A 95 23.27 0.00 0.23
C ASP A 95 23.30 1.54 0.18
N ALA A 96 23.32 2.11 -1.02
CA ALA A 96 23.23 3.56 -1.21
C ALA A 96 21.91 4.14 -0.65
N LEU A 97 20.80 3.40 -0.80
CA LEU A 97 19.51 3.77 -0.24
C LEU A 97 19.54 3.76 1.30
N LEU A 98 20.08 2.69 1.90
CA LEU A 98 20.17 2.57 3.36
C LEU A 98 21.06 3.67 3.96
N GLN A 99 22.16 4.01 3.29
CA GLN A 99 23.01 5.13 3.68
C GLN A 99 22.27 6.46 3.58
N ALA A 100 21.60 6.74 2.45
CA ALA A 100 20.83 7.97 2.28
C ALA A 100 19.69 8.12 3.31
N ILE A 101 19.05 7.03 3.72
CA ILE A 101 18.03 7.02 4.77
C ILE A 101 18.64 7.30 6.15
N ASN A 102 19.84 6.81 6.41
CA ASN A 102 20.55 7.11 7.66
C ASN A 102 20.94 8.59 7.74
N ASP A 103 21.36 9.17 6.61
CA ASP A 103 21.89 10.55 6.56
C ASP A 103 20.77 11.60 6.45
N HIS A 104 19.58 11.22 5.98
CA HIS A 104 18.48 12.13 5.72
C HIS A 104 17.16 11.69 6.37
N ARG A 105 16.55 12.61 7.15
CA ARG A 105 15.22 12.39 7.75
C ARG A 105 14.10 12.30 6.70
N VAL A 106 14.27 12.94 5.55
CA VAL A 106 13.31 12.94 4.44
C VAL A 106 14.07 12.68 3.14
N LEU A 107 13.67 11.64 2.41
CA LEU A 107 14.28 11.25 1.15
C LEU A 107 13.21 11.10 0.07
N VAL A 108 13.45 11.69 -1.11
CA VAL A 108 12.58 11.54 -2.28
C VAL A 108 13.19 10.47 -3.19
N ILE A 109 12.45 9.39 -3.41
CA ILE A 109 12.90 8.26 -4.23
C ILE A 109 12.08 8.26 -5.52
N VAL A 110 12.75 8.42 -6.65
CA VAL A 110 12.13 8.38 -7.98
C VAL A 110 12.55 7.10 -8.70
N GLY A 111 11.61 6.47 -9.39
CA GLY A 111 11.90 5.33 -10.25
C GLY A 111 10.65 4.86 -10.98
N GLU A 112 10.82 4.09 -12.05
CA GLU A 112 9.73 3.59 -12.89
C GLU A 112 8.81 2.59 -12.17
N THR A 113 7.56 2.45 -12.62
CA THR A 113 6.66 1.38 -12.14
C THR A 113 7.29 0.01 -12.38
N GLY A 114 7.18 -0.91 -11.42
CA GLY A 114 7.84 -2.22 -11.52
C GLY A 114 9.30 -2.25 -11.07
N SER A 115 9.91 -1.11 -10.73
CA SER A 115 11.29 -1.08 -10.24
C SER A 115 11.50 -1.73 -8.86
N GLY A 116 10.43 -2.10 -8.16
CA GLY A 116 10.48 -2.74 -6.85
C GLY A 116 10.40 -1.79 -5.64
N LYS A 117 10.07 -0.50 -5.82
CA LYS A 117 10.02 0.49 -4.72
C LYS A 117 9.13 0.05 -3.56
N THR A 118 7.85 -0.18 -3.83
CA THR A 118 6.85 -0.47 -2.80
C THR A 118 7.06 -1.84 -2.15
N THR A 119 7.64 -2.80 -2.85
CA THR A 119 7.88 -4.16 -2.34
C THR A 119 9.19 -4.26 -1.57
N GLN A 120 10.29 -3.70 -2.10
CA GLN A 120 11.63 -3.94 -1.57
C GLN A 120 12.09 -2.93 -0.51
N ILE A 121 11.74 -1.64 -0.65
CA ILE A 121 12.21 -0.60 0.31
C ILE A 121 11.77 -0.94 1.75
N PRO A 122 10.50 -1.29 2.02
CA PRO A 122 10.09 -1.65 3.38
C PRO A 122 10.83 -2.89 3.91
N GLN A 123 11.15 -3.86 3.04
CA GLN A 123 11.92 -5.04 3.42
C GLN A 123 13.37 -4.69 3.77
N TYR A 124 14.04 -3.84 2.99
CA TYR A 124 15.41 -3.41 3.30
C TYR A 124 15.48 -2.63 4.62
N LEU A 125 14.50 -1.77 4.88
CA LEU A 125 14.36 -1.06 6.15
C LEU A 125 14.15 -2.03 7.32
N HIS A 126 13.29 -3.04 7.14
CA HIS A 126 13.10 -4.09 8.14
C HIS A 126 14.39 -4.87 8.41
N GLU A 127 15.08 -5.32 7.36
CA GLU A 127 16.37 -6.02 7.44
C GLU A 127 17.46 -5.18 8.11
N ALA A 128 17.47 -3.86 7.87
CA ALA A 128 18.38 -2.91 8.50
C ALA A 128 18.03 -2.60 9.97
N GLY A 129 16.91 -3.12 10.49
CA GLY A 129 16.53 -3.02 11.89
C GLY A 129 15.64 -1.83 12.25
N TYR A 130 15.09 -1.10 11.28
CA TYR A 130 14.20 0.04 11.54
C TYR A 130 12.88 -0.38 12.23
N THR A 131 12.53 -1.67 12.20
CA THR A 131 11.34 -2.20 12.89
C THR A 131 11.60 -2.62 14.34
N LYS A 132 12.81 -2.46 14.89
CA LYS A 132 13.10 -2.84 16.28
C LYS A 132 12.34 -2.00 17.31
N HIS A 133 12.04 -0.75 16.95
CA HIS A 133 11.40 0.23 17.84
C HIS A 133 10.02 0.69 17.34
N GLY A 134 9.50 0.09 16.26
CA GLY A 134 8.25 0.55 15.65
C GLY A 134 7.86 -0.23 14.40
N LYS A 135 6.84 0.28 13.70
CA LYS A 135 6.28 -0.30 12.48
C LYS A 135 6.65 0.55 11.28
N ILE A 136 6.92 -0.08 10.14
CA ILE A 136 7.08 0.63 8.86
C ILE A 136 5.71 0.69 8.19
N GLY A 137 5.22 1.91 7.98
CA GLY A 137 3.99 2.18 7.25
C GLY A 137 4.27 2.47 5.78
N CYS A 138 3.67 1.70 4.88
CA CYS A 138 3.69 1.99 3.45
C CYS A 138 2.29 2.43 3.00
N ALA A 139 2.15 3.72 2.68
CA ALA A 139 0.91 4.27 2.19
C ALA A 139 0.75 4.01 0.68
N GLN A 140 -0.43 3.55 0.25
CA GLN A 140 -0.79 3.35 -1.15
C GLN A 140 -2.08 4.14 -1.47
N PRO A 141 -2.18 4.71 -2.70
CA PRO A 141 -3.36 5.47 -3.10
C PRO A 141 -4.59 4.58 -3.32
N ARG A 142 -4.40 3.32 -3.72
CA ARG A 142 -5.47 2.37 -4.05
C ARG A 142 -5.54 1.21 -3.05
N ARG A 143 -6.75 0.73 -2.75
CA ARG A 143 -6.98 -0.40 -1.83
C ARG A 143 -6.38 -1.68 -2.39
N VAL A 144 -6.62 -1.94 -3.67
CA VAL A 144 -6.09 -3.12 -4.38
C VAL A 144 -4.57 -3.16 -4.38
N ALA A 145 -3.91 -1.99 -4.45
CA ALA A 145 -2.45 -1.89 -4.36
C ALA A 145 -1.94 -2.21 -2.96
N ALA A 146 -2.58 -1.70 -1.90
CA ALA A 146 -2.21 -2.02 -0.52
C ALA A 146 -2.34 -3.53 -0.23
N MET A 147 -3.45 -4.15 -0.64
CA MET A 147 -3.71 -5.58 -0.40
C MET A 147 -2.75 -6.47 -1.19
N SER A 148 -2.60 -6.23 -2.50
CA SER A 148 -1.77 -7.07 -3.38
C SER A 148 -0.29 -6.98 -3.01
N VAL A 149 0.20 -5.79 -2.68
CA VAL A 149 1.61 -5.62 -2.26
C VAL A 149 1.84 -6.28 -0.90
N ALA A 150 0.94 -6.13 0.07
CA ALA A 150 1.07 -6.80 1.37
C ALA A 150 1.10 -8.33 1.21
N ALA A 151 0.21 -8.88 0.39
CA ALA A 151 0.17 -10.31 0.09
C ALA A 151 1.48 -10.78 -0.58
N ARG A 152 1.96 -10.06 -1.60
CA ARG A 152 3.24 -10.36 -2.27
C ARG A 152 4.42 -10.34 -1.29
N VAL A 153 4.52 -9.33 -0.45
CA VAL A 153 5.62 -9.17 0.51
C VAL A 153 5.57 -10.23 1.60
N SER A 154 4.37 -10.64 2.04
CA SER A 154 4.23 -11.77 2.97
C SER A 154 4.75 -13.09 2.37
N GLN A 155 4.53 -13.32 1.08
CA GLN A 155 5.06 -14.48 0.36
C GLN A 155 6.59 -14.41 0.22
N GLU A 156 7.14 -13.24 -0.12
CA GLU A 156 8.59 -13.03 -0.25
C GLU A 156 9.34 -13.25 1.07
N LEU A 157 8.73 -12.88 2.21
CA LEU A 157 9.30 -13.10 3.54
C LEU A 157 8.97 -14.50 4.11
N GLY A 158 8.07 -15.25 3.47
CA GLY A 158 7.60 -16.54 3.96
C GLY A 158 6.81 -16.45 5.27
N VAL A 159 6.09 -15.35 5.48
CA VAL A 159 5.29 -15.09 6.68
C VAL A 159 3.81 -15.11 6.36
N LYS A 160 2.98 -15.35 7.37
CA LYS A 160 1.52 -15.29 7.21
C LYS A 160 1.06 -13.84 7.11
N LEU A 161 0.26 -13.53 6.10
CA LEU A 161 -0.41 -12.23 5.99
C LEU A 161 -1.27 -11.96 7.23
N GLY A 162 -1.13 -10.76 7.79
CA GLY A 162 -1.70 -10.33 9.07
C GLY A 162 -0.81 -10.56 10.29
N HIS A 163 0.28 -11.33 10.16
CA HIS A 163 1.27 -11.50 11.22
C HIS A 163 2.35 -10.42 11.11
N ASP A 164 3.54 -10.69 10.54
CA ASP A 164 4.64 -9.72 10.40
C ASP A 164 4.38 -8.67 9.31
N VAL A 165 3.61 -9.05 8.28
CA VAL A 165 3.19 -8.18 7.18
C VAL A 165 1.67 -8.14 7.15
N GLY A 166 1.08 -6.96 7.04
CA GLY A 166 -0.36 -6.80 6.99
C GLY A 166 -0.80 -5.55 6.24
N TYR A 167 -2.10 -5.39 6.07
CA TYR A 167 -2.69 -4.19 5.48
C TYR A 167 -3.86 -3.66 6.29
N SER A 168 -4.12 -2.36 6.20
CA SER A 168 -5.26 -1.69 6.82
C SER A 168 -5.83 -0.69 5.83
N ILE A 169 -7.02 -1.00 5.35
CA ILE A 169 -7.77 -0.21 4.38
C ILE A 169 -9.15 0.10 4.97
N ARG A 170 -9.91 0.95 4.29
CA ARG A 170 -11.26 1.28 4.72
C ARG A 170 -12.11 0.00 4.86
N PHE A 171 -12.72 -0.15 6.03
CA PHE A 171 -13.60 -1.28 6.40
C PHE A 171 -12.93 -2.65 6.48
N GLU A 172 -11.60 -2.74 6.35
CA GLU A 172 -10.88 -4.01 6.45
C GLU A 172 -9.48 -3.81 7.03
N ASP A 173 -9.21 -4.44 8.17
CA ASP A 173 -7.89 -4.45 8.81
C ASP A 173 -7.40 -5.90 8.94
N CYS A 174 -6.32 -6.21 8.23
CA CYS A 174 -5.59 -7.47 8.30
C CYS A 174 -4.21 -7.21 8.90
N THR A 175 -4.17 -6.82 10.17
CA THR A 175 -2.95 -6.64 10.96
C THR A 175 -3.08 -7.26 12.36
N SER A 176 -1.96 -7.43 13.04
CA SER A 176 -1.87 -7.88 14.43
C SER A 176 -0.88 -7.00 15.21
N GLU A 177 -0.78 -7.23 16.52
CA GLU A 177 0.21 -6.55 17.36
C GLU A 177 1.64 -6.77 16.84
N LYS A 178 1.91 -7.96 16.29
CA LYS A 178 3.20 -8.39 15.73
C LYS A 178 3.51 -7.84 14.34
N THR A 179 2.58 -7.11 13.71
CA THR A 179 2.82 -6.55 12.37
C THR A 179 3.92 -5.50 12.39
N LEU A 180 4.96 -5.74 11.62
CA LEU A 180 6.12 -4.89 11.44
C LEU A 180 6.01 -4.04 10.16
N LEU A 181 5.49 -4.63 9.08
CA LEU A 181 5.24 -3.97 7.80
C LEU A 181 3.73 -3.79 7.59
N LYS A 182 3.26 -2.54 7.61
CA LYS A 182 1.83 -2.20 7.45
C LYS A 182 1.59 -1.43 6.16
N TYR A 183 0.87 -2.03 5.22
CA TYR A 183 0.41 -1.37 3.99
C TYR A 183 -0.95 -0.73 4.22
N MET A 184 -1.13 0.56 3.91
CA MET A 184 -2.36 1.27 4.26
C MET A 184 -2.82 2.21 3.16
N THR A 185 -4.11 2.55 3.14
CA THR A 185 -4.62 3.66 2.34
C THR A 185 -4.70 4.93 3.19
N VAL A 186 -4.39 6.08 2.58
CA VAL A 186 -4.30 7.37 3.30
C VAL A 186 -5.64 8.00 3.70
N ARG A 187 -6.78 7.32 3.49
CA ARG A 187 -8.06 7.79 4.02
C ARG A 187 -8.22 7.34 5.46
N SER A 188 -7.77 8.19 6.37
CA SER A 188 -8.21 8.19 7.76
C SER A 188 -9.66 8.66 7.84
N TYR A 189 -10.43 8.00 8.70
CA TYR A 189 -11.82 8.33 9.03
C TYR A 189 -11.99 9.83 9.38
N GLU A 190 -13.03 10.45 8.82
CA GLU A 190 -13.93 11.34 9.57
C GLU A 190 -15.19 10.53 9.85
#